data_AF-A0A3B8HH01-F1
#
_entry.id   AF-A0A3B8HH01-F1
#
_cell.length_a   1.000
_cell.length_b   1.000
_cell.length_c   1.000
_cell.angle_alpha   90.00
_cell.angle_beta   90.00
_cell.angle_gamma   90.00
#
_symmetry.space_group_name_H-M   'P 1'
#
loop_
_entity.id
_entity.type
_entity.pdbx_description
1 polymer ?
#
loop_
_entity_poly.entity_id
_entity_poly.type
_entity_poly.pdbx_seq_one_letter_code
_entity_poly.pdbx_strand_id
1 'polypeptide(L)' 'FNALSEAMQRDKSKSNILRMSELGLIEMTRKRTKESIGRVLCEPCFYCEGEGFLKSKQTICYEILRELERDRRDHYGH' A
#
# COMPACT_ATOMS: atom_id res chain seq x y z
N PHE A 1 1.17 22.98 -1.03
CA PHE A 1 -0.09 23.02 -0.27
C PHE A 1 -1.32 22.95 -1.20
N ASN A 2 -1.56 23.94 -2.07
CA ASN A 2 -2.76 24.00 -2.92
C ASN A 2 -2.95 22.75 -3.81
N ALA A 3 -1.92 22.35 -4.56
CA ALA A 3 -2.00 21.16 -5.43
C ALA A 3 -2.34 19.86 -4.67
N LEU A 4 -1.78 19.68 -3.46
CA LEU A 4 -2.10 18.52 -2.61
C LEU A 4 -3.55 18.61 -2.11
N SER A 5 -4.00 19.78 -1.68
CA SER A 5 -5.38 19.99 -1.22
C SER A 5 -6.39 19.71 -2.33
N GLU A 6 -6.16 20.22 -3.54
CA GLU A 6 -6.99 19.97 -4.73
C GLU A 6 -7.02 18.49 -5.11
N ALA A 7 -5.87 17.81 -5.10
CA ALA A 7 -5.81 16.38 -5.39
C ALA A 7 -6.60 15.54 -4.38
N MET A 8 -6.64 15.95 -3.11
CA MET A 8 -7.36 15.25 -2.04
C MET A 8 -8.87 15.49 -2.05
N GLN A 9 -9.39 16.48 -2.79
CA GLN A 9 -10.84 16.69 -2.90
C GLN A 9 -11.59 15.51 -3.53
N ARG A 10 -10.91 14.72 -4.37
CA ARG A 10 -11.48 13.51 -4.99
C ARG A 10 -11.47 12.29 -4.06
N ASP A 11 -10.73 12.33 -2.95
CA ASP A 11 -10.71 11.23 -1.99
C ASP A 11 -12.00 11.20 -1.18
N LYS A 12 -12.66 10.04 -1.16
CA LYS A 12 -13.90 9.82 -0.39
C LYS A 12 -13.65 9.78 1.12
N SER A 13 -12.42 9.48 1.54
CA SER A 13 -12.07 9.42 2.96
C SER A 13 -11.81 10.84 3.48
N LYS A 14 -12.45 11.20 4.59
CA LYS A 14 -12.22 12.50 5.24
C LYS A 14 -10.73 12.69 5.53
N SER A 15 -10.15 13.76 5.00
CA SER A 15 -8.78 14.18 5.24
C SER A 15 -8.72 15.58 5.83
N ASN A 16 -7.69 15.86 6.63
CA ASN A 16 -7.34 17.20 7.09
C ASN A 16 -5.87 17.45 6.76
N ILE A 17 -5.55 18.61 6.19
CA ILE A 17 -4.21 18.97 5.73
C ILE A 17 -3.86 20.33 6.34
N LEU A 18 -2.75 20.38 7.06
CA LEU A 18 -2.23 21.60 7.65
C LEU A 18 -1.32 22.35 6.66
N ARG A 19 -1.08 23.63 6.92
CA ARG A 19 -0.11 24.40 6.14
C ARG A 19 1.30 23.84 6.35
N MET A 20 2.19 24.15 5.42
CA MET A 20 3.59 23.75 5.51
C MET A 20 4.24 24.39 6.74
N SER A 21 4.96 23.61 7.53
CA SER A 21 5.73 24.09 8.67
C SER A 21 6.97 24.86 8.21
N GLU A 22 7.60 25.58 9.14
CA GLU A 22 8.88 26.26 8.89
C GLU A 22 10.00 25.29 8.49
N LEU A 23 9.89 24.02 8.89
CA LEU A 23 10.80 22.94 8.50
C LEU A 23 10.50 22.38 7.10
N GLY A 24 9.49 22.91 6.39
CA GLY A 24 9.11 22.44 5.06
C GLY A 24 8.24 21.18 5.05
N LEU A 25 7.69 20.75 6.19
CA LEU A 25 6.85 19.55 6.28
C LEU A 25 5.38 19.90 6.16
N ILE A 26 4.59 19.04 5.50
CA ILE A 26 3.12 19.14 5.48
C ILE A 26 2.55 18.00 6.30
N GLU A 27 1.83 18.35 7.35
CA GLU A 27 1.13 17.38 8.19
C GLU A 27 -0.29 17.16 7.65
N MET A 28 -0.71 15.89 7.64
CA MET A 28 -2.07 15.53 7.25
C MET A 28 -2.57 14.34 8.04
N THR A 29 -3.89 14.30 8.22
CA THR A 29 -4.59 13.12 8.75
C THR A 29 -5.61 12.65 7.73
N ARG A 30 -5.80 11.33 7.65
CA ARG A 30 -6.77 10.70 6.76
C ARG A 30 -7.51 9.62 7.54
N LYS A 31 -8.85 9.67 7.51
CA LYS A 31 -9.68 8.66 8.19
C LYS A 31 -9.40 7.28 7.59
N ARG A 32 -9.03 6.32 8.45
CA ARG A 32 -8.88 4.92 8.04
C ARG A 32 -10.26 4.26 7.91
N THR A 33 -10.62 3.87 6.69
CA THR A 33 -11.90 3.21 6.38
C THR A 33 -11.75 1.72 6.09
N LYS A 34 -10.55 1.26 5.74
CA LYS A 34 -10.19 -0.13 5.48
C LYS A 34 -8.80 -0.40 6.04
N GLU A 35 -8.44 -1.67 6.15
CA GLU A 35 -7.06 -2.06 6.45
C GLU A 35 -6.11 -1.52 5.38
N SER A 36 -4.91 -1.12 5.78
CA SER A 36 -3.90 -0.68 4.82
C SER A 36 -3.45 -1.88 3.97
N ILE A 37 -3.08 -1.61 2.71
CA ILE A 37 -2.62 -2.67 1.81
C ILE A 37 -1.44 -3.45 2.41
N GLY A 38 -0.51 -2.76 3.07
CA GLY A 38 0.61 -3.41 3.75
C GLY A 38 0.15 -4.36 4.85
N ARG A 39 -0.89 -4.02 5.61
CA ARG A 39 -1.43 -4.92 6.65
C ARG A 39 -2.12 -6.15 6.07
N VAL A 40 -2.72 -6.01 4.89
CA VAL A 40 -3.38 -7.12 4.19
C VAL A 40 -2.37 -8.04 3.52
N LEU A 41 -1.29 -7.48 2.96
CA LEU A 41 -0.32 -8.22 2.15
C LEU A 41 0.90 -8.70 2.92
N CYS A 42 1.19 -8.13 4.09
CA CYS A 42 2.44 -8.37 4.82
C CYS A 42 2.21 -8.91 6.24
N GLU A 43 3.24 -9.57 6.77
CA GLU A 43 3.36 -10.02 8.16
C GLU A 43 4.64 -9.45 8.80
N PRO A 44 4.71 -9.35 10.14
CA PRO A 44 5.92 -8.89 10.82
C PRO A 44 7.13 -9.74 10.46
N CYS A 45 8.28 -9.10 10.25
CA CYS A 45 9.51 -9.79 9.91
C CYS A 45 10.04 -10.59 11.11
N PHE A 46 10.16 -11.91 10.96
CA PHE A 46 10.68 -12.80 11.98
C PHE A 46 12.21 -12.78 12.12
N TYR A 47 12.92 -12.09 11.21
CA TYR A 47 14.39 -11.93 11.29
C TYR A 47 14.84 -10.73 12.11
N CYS A 48 14.02 -9.67 12.19
CA CYS A 48 14.37 -8.42 12.85
C CYS A 48 13.39 -8.05 13.96
N GLU A 49 12.81 -9.07 14.61
CA GLU A 49 11.91 -8.91 15.76
C GLU A 49 10.70 -7.98 15.49
N GLY A 50 10.24 -7.92 14.24
CA GLY A 50 9.08 -7.11 13.85
C GLY A 50 9.35 -5.63 13.52
N GLU A 51 10.61 -5.18 13.51
CA GLU A 51 10.99 -3.84 13.02
C GLU A 51 10.59 -3.61 11.55
N GLY A 52 10.63 -4.67 10.74
CA GLY A 52 10.27 -4.69 9.33
C GLY A 52 9.04 -5.56 9.04
N PHE A 53 8.63 -5.55 7.78
CA PHE A 53 7.52 -6.34 7.26
C PHE A 53 7.97 -7.20 6.08
N LEU A 54 7.49 -8.43 6.03
CA LEU A 54 7.69 -9.35 4.90
C LEU A 54 6.34 -9.58 4.20
N LYS A 55 6.35 -9.89 2.89
CA LYS A 55 5.12 -10.39 2.26
C LYS A 55 4.65 -11.63 3.01
N SER A 56 3.36 -11.68 3.31
CA SER A 56 2.77 -12.83 3.98
C SER A 56 2.90 -14.06 3.09
N LYS A 57 2.98 -15.23 3.73
CA LYS A 57 3.01 -16.52 3.01
C LYS A 57 1.84 -16.65 2.03
N GLN A 58 0.66 -16.17 2.41
CA GLN A 58 -0.51 -16.16 1.55
C GLN A 58 -0.30 -15.31 0.29
N THR A 59 0.24 -14.10 0.42
CA THR A 59 0.56 -13.23 -0.72
C THR A 59 1.55 -13.90 -1.67
N ILE A 60 2.62 -14.50 -1.11
CA ILE A 60 3.64 -15.20 -1.90
C ILE A 60 3.02 -16.38 -2.68
N CYS A 61 2.20 -17.20 -2.03
CA CYS A 61 1.51 -18.32 -2.70
C CYS A 61 0.64 -17.84 -3.87
N TYR A 62 -0.11 -16.75 -3.70
CA TYR A 62 -0.94 -16.21 -4.79
C TYR A 62 -0.11 -15.61 -5.92
N GLU A 63 1.05 -15.01 -5.64
CA GLU A 63 1.95 -14.50 -6.67
C GLU A 63 2.49 -15.64 -7.54
N ILE A 64 2.98 -16.71 -6.90
CA ILE A 64 3.46 -17.92 -7.59
C ILE A 64 2.34 -18.51 -8.47
N LEU A 65 1.13 -18.66 -7.93
CA LEU A 65 0.00 -19.20 -8.70
C LEU A 65 -0.31 -18.35 -9.94
N ARG A 66 -0.34 -17.02 -9.79
CA ARG A 66 -0.62 -16.10 -10.90
C ARG A 66 0.51 -16.05 -11.92
N GLU A 67 1.74 -16.32 -11.51
CA GLU A 67 2.88 -16.44 -12.41
C GLU A 67 2.76 -17.72 -13.25
N LEU A 68 2.51 -18.87 -12.62
CA LEU A 68 2.25 -20.13 -13.33
C LEU A 68 1.09 -20.03 -14.32
N GLU A 69 0.01 -19.34 -13.96
CA GLU A 69 -1.12 -19.11 -14.87
C GLU A 69 -0.77 -18.23 -16.07
N ARG A 70 0.13 -17.25 -15.88
CA ARG A 70 0.62 -16.37 -16.95
C ARG A 70 1.55 -17.15 -17.88
N ASP A 71 2.54 -17.84 -17.34
CA ASP A 71 3.47 -18.67 -18.12
C ASP A 71 2.72 -19.72 -18.93
N ARG A 72 1.69 -20.35 -18.34
CA ARG A 72 0.84 -21.29 -19.08
C ARG A 72 0.14 -20.64 -20.27
N ARG A 73 -0.36 -19.41 -20.13
CA ARG A 73 -1.01 -18.68 -21.24
C ARG A 73 0.00 -18.32 -22.33
N ASP A 74 1.21 -17.94 -21.94
CA ASP A 74 2.24 -17.49 -22.88
C ASP A 74 2.90 -18.66 -23.64
N HIS A 75 3.01 -19.84 -23.02
CA HIS A 75 3.62 -21.03 -23.63
C HIS A 75 2.63 -21.97 -24.34
N TYR A 76 1.36 -22.02 -23.93
CA TYR A 76 0.33 -22.89 -24.52
C TYR A 76 -0.75 -22.12 -25.30
N GLY A 77 -0.59 -20.81 -25.45
CA GLY A 77 -1.44 -19.95 -26.29
C GLY A 77 -1.04 -19.96 -27.76
N HIS A 78 -1.15 -21.12 -28.43
CA HIS A 78 -1.36 -21.23 -29.87
C HIS A 78 -2.71 -21.92 -30.13
#